data_AF-A0A8T5XSG5-F1
#
_entry.id   AF-A0A8T5XSG5-F1
#
_cell.length_a   1.000
_cell.length_b   1.000
_cell.length_c   1.000
_cell.angle_alpha   90.00
_cell.angle_beta   90.00
_cell.angle_gamma   90.00
#
_symmetry.space_group_name_H-M   'P 1'
#
loop_
_entity.id
_entity.type
_entity.pdbx_description
1 polymer ?
#
loop_
_entity_poly.entity_id
_entity_poly.type
_entity_poly.pdbx_seq_one_letter_code
_entity_poly.pdbx_strand_id
1 'polypeptide(L)'
;MRRFRKNYLEQFYTIDRDTGKIIIEISIEDYNDIFNSWDSSVYNVRDLDSSLKTFLQDCSYDIDLYHDIILRFNLYEEDRDPKVEETITKGIRNYFRYYFHVTKNRVSAKRKKSLLHILISVMFITVSYILKDTLNQDIFNNVLLQGLAVGGWVFLWEAFSVLFIQNSDMVKTKKEYKRLLNAPMEFRYL
;
A
#
# COMPACT_ATOMS: atom_id res chain seq x y z
N MET A 1 7.15 -6.04 -23.99
CA MET A 1 7.50 -5.93 -22.56
C MET A 1 7.00 -7.09 -21.67
N ARG A 2 5.76 -7.58 -21.81
CA ARG A 2 5.24 -8.68 -20.95
C ARG A 2 6.04 -9.99 -20.92
N ARG A 3 6.61 -10.41 -22.07
CA ARG A 3 7.33 -11.69 -22.19
C ARG A 3 8.71 -11.69 -21.49
N PHE A 4 9.40 -10.54 -21.47
CA PHE A 4 10.70 -10.42 -20.80
C PHE A 4 10.60 -10.49 -19.27
N ARG A 5 9.55 -9.90 -18.68
CA ARG A 5 9.35 -9.97 -17.21
C ARG A 5 8.94 -11.36 -16.72
N LYS A 6 8.22 -12.13 -17.54
CA LYS A 6 7.84 -13.51 -17.19
C LYS A 6 9.08 -14.39 -17.02
N ASN A 7 10.05 -14.29 -17.94
CA ASN A 7 11.34 -14.99 -17.84
C ASN A 7 12.16 -14.59 -16.62
N TYR A 8 12.09 -13.34 -16.13
CA TYR A 8 12.80 -12.92 -14.93
C TYR A 8 12.17 -13.51 -13.67
N LEU A 9 10.84 -13.49 -13.55
CA LEU A 9 10.14 -14.06 -12.39
C LEU A 9 10.35 -15.57 -12.28
N GLU A 10 10.40 -16.28 -13.42
CA GLU A 10 10.71 -17.72 -13.46
C GLU A 10 12.14 -18.06 -12.98
N GLN A 11 13.06 -17.10 -12.90
CA GLN A 11 14.41 -17.30 -12.35
C GLN A 11 14.44 -17.26 -10.82
N PHE A 12 13.52 -16.51 -10.19
CA PHE A 12 13.55 -16.24 -8.74
C PHE A 12 12.36 -16.81 -7.99
N TYR A 13 11.27 -17.14 -8.68
CA TYR A 13 10.03 -17.60 -8.07
C TYR A 13 9.49 -18.86 -8.75
N THR A 14 8.95 -19.75 -7.95
CA THR A 14 8.19 -20.91 -8.44
C THR A 14 6.84 -20.42 -8.99
N ILE A 15 6.47 -20.89 -10.18
CA ILE A 15 5.15 -20.62 -10.77
C ILE A 15 4.32 -21.90 -10.72
N ASP A 16 3.12 -21.79 -10.18
CA ASP A 16 2.13 -22.86 -10.25
C ASP A 16 1.73 -23.05 -11.74
N ARG A 17 2.00 -24.23 -12.29
CA ARG A 17 1.74 -24.54 -13.70
C ARG A 17 0.25 -24.62 -14.02
N ASP A 18 -0.57 -24.92 -13.02
CA ASP A 18 -2.01 -25.11 -13.20
C ASP A 18 -2.76 -23.77 -13.11
N THR A 19 -2.41 -22.94 -12.12
CA THR A 19 -3.10 -21.65 -11.90
C THR A 19 -2.37 -20.45 -12.49
N GLY A 20 -1.09 -20.59 -12.87
CA GLY A 20 -0.24 -19.49 -13.32
C GLY A 20 0.13 -18.49 -12.23
N LYS A 21 -0.20 -18.79 -10.96
CA LYS A 21 0.11 -17.95 -9.81
C LYS A 21 1.57 -18.09 -9.39
N ILE A 22 2.11 -17.02 -8.82
CA ILE A 22 3.48 -17.00 -8.33
C ILE A 22 3.49 -17.48 -6.88
N ILE A 23 4.33 -18.46 -6.58
CA ILE A 23 4.44 -19.06 -5.26
C ILE A 23 5.61 -18.39 -4.54
N ILE A 24 5.29 -17.75 -3.41
CA ILE A 24 6.28 -17.24 -2.47
C ILE A 24 6.56 -18.36 -1.49
N GLU A 25 7.72 -18.99 -1.63
CA GLU A 25 8.17 -20.07 -0.75
C GLU A 25 8.79 -19.47 0.52
N ILE A 26 8.27 -19.91 1.67
CA ILE A 26 8.63 -19.43 3.00
C ILE A 26 9.08 -20.65 3.78
N SER A 27 10.39 -20.79 3.99
CA SER A 27 10.92 -21.85 4.84
C SER A 27 10.97 -21.36 6.28
N ILE A 28 10.29 -22.07 7.17
CA ILE A 28 10.29 -21.80 8.62
C ILE A 28 10.76 -23.05 9.35
N GLU A 29 11.59 -22.87 10.37
CA GLU A 29 12.06 -23.96 11.22
C GLU A 29 11.01 -24.30 12.28
N ASP A 30 10.43 -23.29 12.94
CA ASP A 30 9.34 -23.44 13.92
C ASP A 30 8.19 -22.48 13.60
N TYR A 31 6.95 -22.88 13.89
CA TYR A 31 5.78 -22.01 13.89
C TYR A 31 5.93 -20.74 14.74
N ASN A 32 6.73 -20.80 15.79
CA ASN A 32 7.03 -19.69 16.68
C ASN A 32 7.74 -18.53 15.95
N ASP A 33 8.43 -18.80 14.83
CA ASP A 33 9.18 -17.79 14.07
C ASP A 33 8.29 -16.89 13.22
N ILE A 34 7.01 -17.24 13.06
CA ILE A 34 6.07 -16.45 12.23
C ILE A 34 5.66 -15.15 12.91
N PHE A 35 5.53 -15.17 14.24
CA PHE A 35 5.02 -14.05 15.02
C PHE A 35 6.08 -13.52 15.97
N ASN A 36 6.01 -12.22 16.26
CA ASN A 36 6.93 -11.61 17.20
C ASN A 36 6.74 -12.16 18.62
N SER A 37 7.84 -12.61 19.25
CA SER A 37 7.86 -13.17 20.60
C SER A 37 7.64 -12.15 21.71
N TRP A 38 7.88 -10.87 21.43
CA TRP A 38 7.72 -9.76 22.39
C TRP A 38 6.31 -9.15 22.37
N ASP A 39 5.39 -9.69 21.56
CA ASP A 39 4.08 -9.09 21.35
C ASP A 39 3.14 -9.31 22.54
N SER A 40 2.94 -8.25 23.31
CA SER A 40 1.87 -8.11 24.30
C SER A 40 0.68 -7.45 23.61
N SER A 41 -0.04 -8.21 22.77
CA SER A 41 -0.95 -7.66 21.76
C SER A 41 -2.04 -6.74 22.33
N VAL A 42 -1.77 -5.44 22.44
CA VAL A 42 -2.70 -4.38 22.90
C VAL A 42 -3.91 -4.27 21.97
N TYR A 43 -3.78 -4.75 20.73
CA TYR A 43 -4.79 -4.63 19.67
C TYR A 43 -5.37 -5.97 19.17
N ASN A 44 -5.17 -7.10 19.88
CA ASN A 44 -5.64 -8.44 19.47
C ASN A 44 -5.19 -8.90 18.07
N VAL A 45 -4.19 -8.25 17.48
CA VAL A 45 -3.56 -8.61 16.20
C VAL A 45 -2.11 -8.91 16.50
N ARG A 46 -1.69 -10.17 16.31
CA ARG A 46 -0.28 -10.55 16.47
C ARG A 46 0.56 -9.89 15.36
N ASP A 47 1.67 -9.26 15.74
CA ASP A 47 2.66 -8.77 14.78
C ASP A 47 3.42 -9.95 14.16
N LEU A 48 3.73 -9.84 12.86
CA LEU A 48 4.61 -10.80 12.21
C LEU A 48 6.04 -10.55 12.66
N ASP A 49 6.86 -11.60 12.62
CA ASP A 49 8.29 -11.39 12.77
C ASP A 49 8.81 -10.40 11.73
N SER A 50 9.79 -9.60 12.14
CA SER A 50 10.35 -8.51 11.33
C SER A 50 11.01 -9.01 10.04
N SER A 51 11.63 -10.19 10.06
CA SER A 51 12.27 -10.80 8.90
C SER A 51 11.23 -11.30 7.91
N LEU A 52 10.22 -12.05 8.39
CA LEU A 52 9.12 -12.55 7.58
C LEU A 52 8.33 -11.40 6.94
N LYS A 53 8.04 -10.36 7.71
CA LYS A 53 7.36 -9.16 7.22
C LYS A 53 8.13 -8.52 6.06
N THR A 54 9.42 -8.28 6.25
CA THR A 54 10.27 -7.62 5.24
C THR A 54 10.35 -8.49 3.99
N PHE A 55 10.59 -9.79 4.14
CA PHE A 55 10.60 -10.75 3.04
C PHE A 55 9.29 -10.73 2.23
N LEU A 56 8.13 -10.83 2.89
CA LEU A 56 6.83 -10.80 2.21
C LEU A 56 6.57 -9.46 1.50
N GLN A 57 7.03 -8.35 2.08
CA GLN A 57 6.91 -7.02 1.48
C GLN A 57 7.81 -6.90 0.24
N ASP A 58 9.05 -7.36 0.30
CA ASP A 58 10.00 -7.33 -0.81
C ASP A 58 9.52 -8.22 -1.96
N CYS A 59 9.10 -9.46 -1.67
CA CYS A 59 8.51 -10.33 -2.69
C CYS A 59 7.26 -9.71 -3.34
N SER A 60 6.38 -9.11 -2.53
CA SER A 60 5.20 -8.44 -3.06
C SER A 60 5.56 -7.18 -3.86
N TYR A 61 6.63 -6.48 -3.52
CA TYR A 61 7.10 -5.32 -4.27
C TYR A 61 7.66 -5.71 -5.64
N ASP A 62 8.43 -6.80 -5.70
CA ASP A 62 9.06 -7.37 -6.89
C ASP A 62 8.04 -7.98 -7.85
N ILE A 63 7.05 -8.68 -7.31
CA ILE A 63 6.00 -9.31 -8.10
C ILE A 63 4.97 -8.24 -8.50
N ASP A 64 4.92 -7.95 -9.80
CA ASP A 64 3.95 -7.02 -10.36
C ASP A 64 2.51 -7.32 -9.89
N LEU A 65 1.75 -6.27 -9.55
CA LEU A 65 0.40 -6.36 -8.99
C LEU A 65 -0.66 -7.02 -9.89
N TYR A 66 -0.34 -7.34 -11.15
CA TYR A 66 -1.25 -8.08 -12.04
C TYR A 66 -1.17 -9.60 -11.85
N HIS A 67 -0.14 -10.09 -11.16
CA HIS A 67 -0.01 -11.50 -10.80
C HIS A 67 -0.57 -11.74 -9.41
N ASP A 68 -1.38 -12.79 -9.31
CA ASP A 68 -1.80 -13.36 -8.04
C ASP A 68 -0.66 -14.21 -7.45
N ILE A 69 -0.63 -14.26 -6.11
CA ILE A 69 0.42 -14.95 -5.36
C ILE A 69 -0.19 -16.03 -4.46
N ILE A 70 0.61 -17.06 -4.16
CA ILE A 70 0.34 -18.10 -3.17
C ILE A 70 1.46 -18.00 -2.13
N LEU A 71 1.12 -18.06 -0.84
CA LEU A 71 2.12 -18.16 0.23
C LEU A 71 2.28 -19.63 0.57
N ARG A 72 3.46 -20.21 0.36
CA ARG A 72 3.74 -21.60 0.68
C ARG A 72 4.73 -21.70 1.83
N PHE A 73 4.28 -22.24 2.95
CA PHE A 73 5.12 -22.51 4.11
C PHE A 73 5.68 -23.91 3.99
N ASN A 74 7.01 -24.02 3.93
CA ASN A 74 7.74 -25.28 3.93
C ASN A 74 8.17 -25.60 5.37
N LEU A 75 7.78 -26.78 5.85
CA LEU A 75 8.01 -27.27 7.22
C LEU A 75 8.51 -28.73 7.16
N TYR A 76 9.16 -29.21 8.22
CA TYR A 76 9.44 -30.64 8.36
C TYR A 76 8.15 -31.40 8.71
N GLU A 77 8.03 -32.64 8.25
CA GLU A 77 6.83 -33.46 8.51
C GLU A 77 6.59 -33.74 10.01
N GLU A 78 7.66 -33.72 10.81
CA GLU A 78 7.61 -33.89 12.27
C GLU A 78 6.86 -32.74 12.98
N ASP A 79 6.85 -31.55 12.38
CA ASP A 79 6.25 -30.34 12.94
C ASP A 79 4.81 -30.11 12.45
N ARG A 80 4.18 -31.12 11.82
CA ARG A 80 2.84 -30.98 11.27
C ARG A 80 1.78 -30.84 12.37
N ASP A 81 1.15 -29.67 12.46
CA ASP A 81 -0.03 -29.44 13.30
C ASP A 81 -1.09 -28.57 12.56
N PRO A 82 -2.12 -29.20 11.99
CA PRO A 82 -3.18 -28.49 11.26
C PRO A 82 -3.92 -27.43 12.09
N LYS A 83 -3.99 -27.56 13.42
CA LYS A 83 -4.66 -26.57 14.27
C LYS A 83 -3.80 -25.31 14.42
N VAL A 84 -2.48 -25.50 14.54
CA VAL A 84 -1.52 -24.40 14.60
C VAL A 84 -1.46 -23.69 13.25
N GLU A 85 -1.43 -24.43 12.15
CA GLU A 85 -1.48 -23.90 10.78
C GLU A 85 -2.74 -23.04 10.51
N GLU A 86 -3.92 -23.48 10.99
CA GLU A 86 -5.15 -22.68 10.88
C GLU A 86 -5.04 -21.39 11.70
N THR A 87 -4.44 -21.46 12.88
CA THR A 87 -4.22 -20.31 13.77
C THR A 87 -3.26 -19.31 13.14
N ILE A 88 -2.17 -19.79 12.54
CA ILE A 88 -1.21 -19.00 11.77
C ILE A 88 -1.91 -18.32 10.60
N THR A 89 -2.66 -19.08 9.81
CA THR A 89 -3.38 -18.56 8.64
C THR A 89 -4.32 -17.42 9.04
N LYS A 90 -5.06 -17.58 10.14
CA LYS A 90 -5.92 -16.54 10.71
C LYS A 90 -5.10 -15.35 11.20
N GLY A 91 -3.98 -15.57 11.88
CA GLY A 91 -3.08 -14.53 12.40
C GLY A 91 -2.51 -13.66 11.27
N ILE A 92 -1.92 -14.27 10.24
CA ILE A 92 -1.38 -13.58 9.06
C ILE A 92 -2.48 -12.81 8.31
N ARG A 93 -3.66 -13.40 8.15
CA ARG A 93 -4.81 -12.70 7.54
C ARG A 93 -5.23 -11.49 8.37
N ASN A 94 -5.31 -11.63 9.69
CA ASN A 94 -5.67 -10.53 10.58
C ASN A 94 -4.62 -9.41 10.54
N TYR A 95 -3.34 -9.77 10.49
CA TYR A 95 -2.23 -8.84 10.28
C TYR A 95 -2.43 -8.01 9.01
N PHE A 96 -2.48 -8.65 7.84
CA PHE A 96 -2.61 -7.91 6.58
C PHE A 96 -3.96 -7.19 6.46
N ARG A 97 -5.03 -7.69 7.09
CA ARG A 97 -6.32 -7.00 7.16
C ARG A 97 -6.21 -5.69 7.93
N TYR A 98 -5.58 -5.70 9.09
CA TYR A 98 -5.35 -4.51 9.90
C TYR A 98 -4.52 -3.49 9.11
N TYR A 99 -3.36 -3.89 8.59
CA TYR A 99 -2.47 -2.99 7.86
C TYR A 99 -3.07 -2.49 6.53
N PHE A 100 -3.88 -3.30 5.85
CA PHE A 100 -4.68 -2.85 4.71
C PHE A 100 -5.66 -1.74 5.10
N HIS A 101 -6.38 -1.91 6.23
CA HIS A 101 -7.34 -0.92 6.70
C HIS A 101 -6.66 0.39 7.12
N VAL A 102 -5.58 0.30 7.90
CA VAL A 102 -4.76 1.46 8.31
C VAL A 102 -4.26 2.21 7.08
N THR A 103 -3.68 1.51 6.11
CA THR A 103 -3.15 2.12 4.88
C THR A 103 -4.25 2.73 4.03
N LYS A 104 -5.41 2.07 3.91
CA LYS A 104 -6.60 2.61 3.23
C LYS A 104 -7.04 3.93 3.86
N ASN A 105 -7.08 4.02 5.19
CA ASN A 105 -7.48 5.24 5.90
C ASN A 105 -6.47 6.36 5.70
N ARG A 106 -5.17 6.07 5.75
CA ARG A 106 -4.12 7.06 5.47
C ARG A 106 -4.20 7.61 4.04
N VAL A 107 -4.41 6.75 3.04
CA VAL A 107 -4.64 7.16 1.64
C VAL A 107 -5.89 8.04 1.53
N SER A 108 -6.97 7.66 2.20
CA SER A 108 -8.22 8.45 2.21
C SER A 108 -8.01 9.83 2.83
N ALA A 109 -7.30 9.92 3.95
CA ALA A 109 -6.99 11.19 4.62
C ALA A 109 -6.16 12.12 3.73
N LYS A 110 -5.12 11.60 3.04
CA LYS A 110 -4.33 12.38 2.07
C LYS A 110 -5.19 12.91 0.92
N ARG A 111 -6.09 12.08 0.38
CA ARG A 111 -7.02 12.49 -0.68
C ARG A 111 -7.97 13.59 -0.22
N LYS A 112 -8.53 13.48 0.98
CA LYS A 112 -9.39 14.53 1.57
C LYS A 112 -8.62 15.85 1.74
N LYS A 113 -7.37 15.78 2.23
CA LYS A 113 -6.50 16.96 2.35
C LYS A 113 -6.24 17.60 0.98
N SER A 114 -5.92 16.82 -0.04
CA SER A 114 -5.72 17.34 -1.40
C SER A 114 -6.99 17.98 -1.98
N LEU A 115 -8.15 17.36 -1.80
CA LEU A 115 -9.44 17.95 -2.21
C LEU A 115 -9.67 19.32 -1.56
N LEU A 116 -9.33 19.49 -0.28
CA LEU A 116 -9.39 20.79 0.38
C LEU A 116 -8.49 21.84 -0.28
N HIS A 117 -7.26 21.46 -0.69
CA HIS A 117 -6.34 22.37 -1.39
C HIS A 117 -6.90 22.78 -2.76
N ILE A 118 -7.52 21.84 -3.48
CA ILE A 118 -8.21 22.14 -4.75
C ILE A 118 -9.36 23.13 -4.52
N LEU A 119 -10.18 22.92 -3.49
CA LEU A 119 -11.29 23.82 -3.18
C LEU A 119 -10.80 25.24 -2.86
N ILE A 120 -9.75 25.38 -2.04
CA ILE A 120 -9.14 26.67 -1.72
C ILE A 120 -8.56 27.32 -2.98
N SER A 121 -7.86 26.55 -3.81
CA SER A 121 -7.31 27.02 -5.09
C SER A 121 -8.39 27.58 -6.02
N VAL A 122 -9.46 26.80 -6.24
CA VAL A 122 -10.60 27.21 -7.07
C VAL A 122 -11.27 28.45 -6.50
N MET A 123 -11.44 28.52 -5.17
CA MET A 123 -11.97 29.72 -4.51
C MET A 123 -11.11 30.94 -4.82
N PHE A 124 -9.79 30.86 -4.63
CA PHE A 124 -8.88 31.99 -4.81
C PHE A 124 -8.85 32.48 -6.27
N ILE A 125 -8.81 31.55 -7.22
CA ILE A 125 -8.83 31.87 -8.66
C ILE A 125 -10.17 32.51 -9.04
N THR A 126 -11.29 31.96 -8.55
CA THR A 126 -12.63 32.49 -8.84
C THR A 126 -12.81 33.88 -8.26
N VAL A 127 -12.38 34.10 -7.01
CA VAL A 127 -12.43 35.41 -6.35
C VAL A 127 -11.53 36.42 -7.07
N SER A 128 -10.32 36.04 -7.47
CA SER A 128 -9.43 36.88 -8.27
C SER A 128 -10.10 37.31 -9.59
N TYR A 129 -10.78 36.39 -10.27
CA TYR A 129 -11.46 36.68 -11.53
C TYR A 129 -12.65 37.64 -11.36
N ILE A 130 -13.52 37.40 -10.36
CA ILE A 130 -14.68 38.27 -10.09
C ILE A 130 -14.23 39.67 -9.66
N LEU A 131 -13.20 39.75 -8.83
CA LEU A 131 -12.66 41.03 -8.33
C LEU A 131 -11.95 41.84 -9.42
N LYS A 132 -11.44 41.17 -10.46
CA LYS A 132 -10.72 41.83 -11.56
C LYS A 132 -11.59 42.85 -12.31
N ASP A 133 -12.87 42.54 -12.51
CA ASP A 133 -13.80 43.41 -13.27
C ASP A 133 -14.46 44.47 -12.38
N THR A 134 -14.35 44.35 -11.05
CA THR A 134 -15.05 45.20 -10.07
C THR A 134 -14.14 46.17 -9.33
N LEU A 135 -12.84 45.86 -9.21
CA LEU A 135 -11.86 46.73 -8.57
C LEU A 135 -11.29 47.75 -9.56
N ASN A 136 -11.16 49.00 -9.11
CA ASN A 136 -10.40 50.02 -9.84
C ASN A 136 -8.93 49.60 -9.98
N GLN A 137 -8.27 50.04 -11.07
CA GLN A 137 -6.87 49.69 -11.39
C GLN A 137 -5.82 50.40 -10.51
N ASP A 138 -6.07 50.47 -9.20
CA ASP A 138 -5.08 50.91 -8.24
C ASP A 138 -3.98 49.86 -8.06
N ILE A 139 -2.76 50.33 -7.81
CA ILE A 139 -1.57 49.47 -7.62
C ILE A 139 -1.81 48.42 -6.53
N PHE A 140 -2.46 48.81 -5.42
CA PHE A 140 -2.78 47.89 -4.32
C PHE A 140 -3.72 46.76 -4.75
N ASN A 141 -4.77 47.08 -5.51
CA ASN A 141 -5.73 46.10 -6.00
C ASN A 141 -5.07 45.13 -6.99
N ASN A 142 -4.20 45.64 -7.86
CA ASN A 142 -3.43 44.81 -8.79
C ASN A 142 -2.51 43.82 -8.05
N VAL A 143 -1.81 44.27 -7.01
CA VAL A 143 -0.96 43.38 -6.19
C VAL A 143 -1.80 42.33 -5.48
N LEU A 144 -2.95 42.69 -4.92
CA LEU A 144 -3.86 41.75 -4.26
C LEU A 144 -4.40 40.69 -5.24
N LEU A 145 -4.85 41.10 -6.42
CA LEU A 145 -5.36 40.21 -7.47
C LEU A 145 -4.29 39.22 -7.93
N GLN A 146 -3.05 39.69 -8.11
CA GLN A 146 -1.90 38.84 -8.43
C GLN A 146 -1.57 37.89 -7.29
N GLY A 147 -1.61 38.35 -6.03
CA GLY A 147 -1.42 37.51 -4.85
C GLY A 147 -2.44 36.38 -4.75
N LEU A 148 -3.72 36.66 -5.01
CA LEU A 148 -4.78 35.64 -5.07
C LEU A 148 -4.53 34.62 -6.19
N ALA A 149 -4.12 35.06 -7.38
CA ALA A 149 -3.82 34.18 -8.50
C ALA A 149 -2.61 33.27 -8.21
N VAL A 150 -1.52 33.85 -7.67
CA VAL A 150 -0.32 33.10 -7.26
C VAL A 150 -0.67 32.11 -6.15
N GLY A 151 -1.39 32.54 -5.12
CA GLY A 151 -1.84 31.67 -4.03
C GLY A 151 -2.71 30.52 -4.55
N GLY A 152 -3.65 30.81 -5.44
CA GLY A 152 -4.49 29.81 -6.08
C GLY A 152 -3.67 28.76 -6.83
N TRP A 153 -2.66 29.17 -7.60
CA TRP A 153 -1.77 28.24 -8.29
C TRP A 153 -0.89 27.42 -7.34
N VAL A 154 -0.37 28.03 -6.26
CA VAL A 154 0.42 27.33 -5.22
C VAL A 154 -0.40 26.21 -4.56
N PHE A 155 -1.66 26.50 -4.17
CA PHE A 155 -2.54 25.48 -3.61
C PHE A 155 -2.89 24.38 -4.62
N LEU A 156 -3.04 24.73 -5.91
CA LEU A 156 -3.28 23.75 -6.96
C LEU A 156 -2.10 22.80 -7.13
N TRP A 157 -0.89 23.35 -7.15
CA TRP A 157 0.35 22.56 -7.25
C TRP A 157 0.52 21.61 -6.06
N GLU A 158 0.27 22.08 -4.84
CA GLU A 158 0.32 21.23 -3.65
C GLU A 158 -0.69 20.07 -3.74
N ALA A 159 -1.91 20.35 -4.19
CA ALA A 159 -2.92 19.32 -4.40
C ALA A 159 -2.45 18.25 -5.41
N PHE A 160 -1.85 18.67 -6.51
CA PHE A 160 -1.29 17.79 -7.55
C PHE A 160 -0.14 16.95 -6.99
N SER A 161 0.82 17.58 -6.29
CA SER A 161 1.95 16.90 -5.65
C SER A 161 1.49 15.79 -4.70
N VAL A 162 0.49 16.07 -3.85
CA VAL A 162 -0.06 15.08 -2.92
C VAL A 162 -0.76 13.94 -3.65
N LEU A 163 -1.52 14.20 -4.72
CA LEU A 163 -2.30 13.18 -5.42
C LEU A 163 -1.44 12.24 -6.26
N PHE A 164 -0.46 12.79 -6.98
CA PHE A 164 0.29 12.05 -7.99
C PHE A 164 1.65 11.57 -7.47
N ILE A 165 2.38 12.40 -6.74
CA ILE A 165 3.75 12.10 -6.31
C ILE A 165 3.72 11.39 -4.96
N GLN A 166 3.15 12.03 -3.92
CA GLN A 166 3.26 11.50 -2.55
C GLN A 166 2.33 10.32 -2.24
N ASN A 167 1.39 10.01 -3.12
CA ASN A 167 0.35 9.01 -2.89
C ASN A 167 0.52 7.75 -3.75
N SER A 168 1.43 7.74 -4.74
CA SER A 168 1.71 6.55 -5.56
C SER A 168 2.12 5.36 -4.70
N ASP A 169 3.08 5.56 -3.80
CA ASP A 169 3.68 4.49 -3.02
C ASP A 169 2.68 3.92 -2.02
N MET A 170 1.95 4.79 -1.32
CA MET A 170 0.91 4.36 -0.38
C MET A 170 -0.24 3.63 -1.08
N VAL A 171 -0.59 4.03 -2.31
CA VAL A 171 -1.58 3.31 -3.12
C VAL A 171 -1.04 1.96 -3.57
N LYS A 172 0.26 1.86 -3.92
CA LYS A 172 0.93 0.61 -4.25
C LYS A 172 0.92 -0.32 -3.04
N THR A 173 1.41 0.12 -1.88
CA THR A 173 1.42 -0.64 -0.62
C THR A 173 0.02 -1.10 -0.21
N LYS A 174 -1.00 -0.25 -0.38
CA LYS A 174 -2.39 -0.66 -0.14
C LYS A 174 -2.80 -1.85 -1.02
N LYS A 175 -2.40 -1.86 -2.30
CA LYS A 175 -2.70 -2.96 -3.22
C LYS A 175 -1.89 -4.21 -2.87
N GLU A 176 -0.62 -4.06 -2.49
CA GLU A 176 0.26 -5.15 -2.03
C GLU A 176 -0.32 -5.85 -0.79
N TYR A 177 -0.73 -5.09 0.23
CA TYR A 177 -1.40 -5.66 1.42
C TYR A 177 -2.73 -6.31 1.09
N LYS A 178 -3.49 -5.75 0.15
CA LYS A 178 -4.73 -6.39 -0.31
C LYS A 178 -4.46 -7.73 -0.99
N ARG A 179 -3.38 -7.83 -1.78
CA ARG A 179 -2.98 -9.07 -2.44
C ARG A 179 -2.52 -10.10 -1.43
N LEU A 180 -1.63 -9.74 -0.49
CA LEU A 180 -1.16 -10.62 0.58
C LEU A 180 -2.31 -11.11 1.49
N LEU A 181 -3.29 -10.24 1.78
CA LEU A 181 -4.49 -10.61 2.54
C LEU A 181 -5.33 -11.68 1.84
N ASN A 182 -5.41 -11.62 0.51
CA ASN A 182 -6.25 -12.52 -0.29
C ASN A 182 -5.49 -13.74 -0.83
N ALA A 183 -4.17 -13.80 -0.62
CA ALA A 183 -3.34 -14.91 -1.07
C ALA A 183 -3.77 -16.21 -0.36
N PRO A 184 -3.97 -17.32 -1.10
CA PRO A 184 -4.08 -18.63 -0.49
C PRO A 184 -2.77 -18.96 0.24
N MET A 185 -2.90 -19.67 1.36
CA MET A 185 -1.78 -20.17 2.15
C MET A 185 -1.78 -21.69 2.05
N GLU A 186 -0.65 -22.24 1.67
CA GLU A 186 -0.41 -23.68 1.53
C GLU A 186 0.71 -24.09 2.50
N PHE A 187 0.54 -25.23 3.16
CA PHE A 187 1.58 -25.83 4.00
C PHE A 187 2.09 -27.07 3.28
N ARG A 188 3.40 -27.12 3.04
CA ARG A 188 4.10 -28.22 2.40
C ARG A 188 5.08 -28.81 3.39
N TYR A 189 5.03 -30.13 3.54
CA TYR A 189 5.95 -30.88 4.38
C TYR A 189 7.07 -31.44 3.51
N LEU A 190 8.31 -31.27 3.97
CA LEU A 190 9.55 -31.75 3.33
C LEU A 190 10.03 -33.05 3.97
#